data_AF-A0A1B6LSB2-F1
#
_entry.id   AF-A0A1B6LSB2-F1
#
_cell.length_a   1.000
_cell.length_b   1.000
_cell.length_c   1.000
_cell.angle_alpha   90.00
_cell.angle_beta   90.00
_cell.angle_gamma   90.00
#
_symmetry.space_group_name_H-M   'P 1'
#
loop_
_entity.id
_entity.type
_entity.pdbx_description
1 polymer ?
#
loop_
_entity_poly.entity_id
_entity_poly.type
_entity_poly.pdbx_seq_one_letter_code
_entity_poly.pdbx_strand_id
1 'polypeptide(L)'
;TGQHLWSLDYLFPAELLYGRKLGSNIPSVDNFLRVSVKKLQEFQAKGHGKKLRNKFYHDNRVGARDLPPLKEGDEVWITDLRRYGKIKKIADQPRSYIVQLHNV
;
A
#
# COMPACT_ATOMS: atom_id res chain seq x y z
N THR A 1 -18.49 29.82 -7.34
CA THR A 1 -19.48 28.89 -7.93
C THR A 1 -18.74 27.92 -8.82
N GLY A 2 -18.64 26.65 -8.43
CA GLY A 2 -17.82 25.66 -9.13
C GLY A 2 -16.84 24.96 -8.19
N GLN A 3 -17.35 24.18 -7.24
CA GLN A 3 -16.53 23.21 -6.51
C GLN A 3 -17.13 21.82 -6.70
N HIS A 4 -16.47 21.08 -7.59
CA HIS A 4 -16.07 19.70 -7.35
C HIS A 4 -17.19 18.65 -7.23
N LEU A 5 -17.89 18.42 -8.34
CA LEU A 5 -18.77 17.25 -8.55
C LEU A 5 -18.07 15.88 -8.40
N TRP A 6 -16.74 15.85 -8.24
CA TRP A 6 -15.94 14.63 -7.98
C TRP A 6 -15.77 14.30 -6.49
N SER A 7 -16.29 15.13 -5.57
CA SER A 7 -16.00 15.01 -4.12
C SER A 7 -16.79 13.90 -3.41
N LEU A 8 -17.82 13.32 -4.03
CA LEU A 8 -18.70 12.38 -3.32
C LEU A 8 -18.17 10.93 -3.29
N ASP A 9 -17.19 10.58 -4.11
CA ASP A 9 -16.69 9.21 -4.25
C ASP A 9 -15.36 8.91 -3.55
N TYR A 10 -14.57 9.92 -3.19
CA TYR A 10 -13.23 9.73 -2.61
C TYR A 10 -13.06 10.55 -1.32
N LEU A 11 -12.78 9.87 -0.20
CA LEU A 11 -12.31 10.50 1.03
C LEU A 11 -10.82 10.84 0.90
N PHE A 12 -10.41 12.03 1.30
CA PHE A 12 -8.98 12.35 1.44
C PHE A 12 -8.37 11.62 2.65
N PRO A 13 -7.07 11.27 2.62
CA PRO A 13 -6.43 10.56 3.73
C PRO A 13 -6.56 11.28 5.08
N ALA A 14 -6.42 12.60 5.07
CA ALA A 14 -6.58 13.40 6.28
C ALA A 14 -8.06 13.52 6.72
N GLU A 15 -9.01 13.53 5.80
CA GLU A 15 -10.44 13.48 6.15
C GLU A 15 -10.82 12.13 6.80
N LEU A 16 -10.28 11.04 6.27
CA LEU A 16 -10.41 9.71 6.84
C LEU A 16 -9.77 9.62 8.23
N LEU A 17 -8.59 10.23 8.41
CA LEU A 17 -7.87 10.27 9.68
C LEU A 17 -8.61 11.08 10.75
N TYR A 18 -9.10 12.27 10.39
CA TYR A 18 -9.71 13.20 11.35
C TYR A 18 -11.23 13.04 11.49
N GLY A 19 -11.86 12.17 10.70
CA GLY A 19 -13.30 11.95 10.73
C GLY A 19 -14.11 13.22 10.44
N ARG A 20 -13.54 14.18 9.69
CA ARG A 20 -14.14 15.48 9.38
C ARG A 20 -13.71 15.96 8.00
N LYS A 21 -14.46 16.91 7.42
CA LYS A 21 -14.09 17.55 6.16
C LYS A 21 -13.00 18.62 6.36
N LEU A 22 -11.99 18.64 5.49
CA LEU A 22 -10.81 19.52 5.65
C LEU A 22 -11.03 20.98 5.23
N GLY A 23 -12.20 21.33 4.69
CA GLY A 23 -12.53 22.71 4.28
C GLY A 23 -13.17 23.59 5.36
N SER A 24 -13.12 23.18 6.64
CA SER A 24 -13.77 23.90 7.73
C SER A 24 -12.78 24.52 8.72
N ASN A 25 -12.94 25.82 8.98
CA ASN A 25 -12.06 26.56 9.91
C ASN A 25 -12.30 26.21 11.39
N ILE A 26 -13.49 25.68 11.73
CA ILE A 26 -13.90 25.40 13.11
C ILE A 26 -14.48 23.98 13.18
N PRO A 27 -14.11 23.16 14.19
CA PRO A 27 -14.80 21.91 14.46
C PRO A 27 -16.26 22.22 14.80
N SER A 28 -17.19 21.91 13.89
CA SER A 28 -18.62 21.96 14.13
C SER A 28 -19.23 20.58 13.94
N VAL A 29 -20.37 20.33 14.60
CA VAL A 29 -21.11 19.06 14.48
C VAL A 29 -21.42 18.71 13.03
N ASP A 30 -21.63 19.73 12.18
CA ASP A 30 -21.92 19.58 10.75
C ASP A 30 -20.68 19.20 9.92
N ASN A 31 -19.48 19.50 10.43
CA ASN A 31 -18.21 19.24 9.74
C ASN A 31 -17.66 17.83 9.99
N PHE A 32 -18.19 17.13 11.00
CA PHE A 32 -17.86 15.72 11.20
C PHE A 32 -18.46 14.86 10.10
N LEU A 33 -17.63 13.98 9.56
CA LEU A 33 -18.09 13.00 8.59
C LEU A 33 -18.98 12.00 9.33
N ARG A 34 -20.29 12.05 9.07
CA ARG A 34 -21.19 10.94 9.38
C ARG A 34 -20.91 9.80 8.41
N VAL A 35 -19.77 9.14 8.57
CA VAL A 35 -19.45 7.97 7.75
C VAL A 35 -20.28 6.82 8.29
N SER A 36 -21.31 6.43 7.55
CA SER A 36 -22.04 5.20 7.86
C SER A 36 -21.11 4.00 7.65
N VAL A 37 -21.32 2.95 8.44
CA VAL A 37 -20.59 1.67 8.29
C VAL A 37 -20.70 1.16 6.84
N LYS A 38 -21.87 1.34 6.22
CA LYS A 38 -22.11 1.01 4.80
C LYS A 38 -21.19 1.79 3.85
N LYS A 39 -21.01 3.09 4.07
CA LYS A 39 -20.13 3.93 3.23
C LYS A 39 -18.66 3.54 3.36
N LEU A 40 -18.20 3.12 4.55
CA LEU A 40 -16.85 2.56 4.73
C LEU A 40 -16.66 1.27 3.96
N GLN A 41 -17.63 0.35 4.02
CA GLN A 41 -17.59 -0.91 3.28
C GLN A 41 -17.54 -0.68 1.77
N GLU A 42 -18.36 0.23 1.25
CA GLU A 42 -18.35 0.62 -0.18
C GLU A 42 -16.99 1.20 -0.60
N PHE A 43 -16.40 2.07 0.23
CA PHE A 43 -15.07 2.62 -0.03
C PHE A 43 -13.99 1.54 -0.05
N GLN A 44 -14.00 0.62 0.91
CA GLN A 44 -13.06 -0.50 0.97
C GLN A 44 -13.21 -1.44 -0.25
N ALA A 45 -14.45 -1.77 -0.64
CA ALA A 45 -14.72 -2.61 -1.79
C ALA A 45 -14.24 -1.95 -3.11
N LYS A 46 -14.53 -0.65 -3.30
CA LYS A 46 -14.02 0.13 -4.43
C LYS A 46 -12.50 0.16 -4.45
N GLY A 47 -11.86 0.38 -3.29
CA GLY A 47 -10.41 0.38 -3.11
C GLY A 47 -9.78 -0.97 -3.46
N HIS A 48 -10.37 -2.07 -2.97
CA HIS A 48 -9.93 -3.43 -3.28
C HIS A 48 -10.01 -3.71 -4.78
N GLY A 49 -11.14 -3.41 -5.42
CA GLY A 49 -11.29 -3.57 -6.87
C GLY A 49 -10.28 -2.76 -7.67
N LYS A 50 -9.97 -1.52 -7.25
CA LYS A 50 -8.94 -0.70 -7.88
C LYS A 50 -7.53 -1.31 -7.70
N LYS A 51 -7.21 -1.83 -6.50
CA LYS A 51 -5.93 -2.52 -6.23
C LYS A 51 -5.75 -3.73 -7.14
N LEU A 52 -6.79 -4.55 -7.32
CA LEU A 52 -6.77 -5.70 -8.23
C LEU A 52 -6.54 -5.28 -9.68
N ARG A 53 -7.27 -4.26 -10.17
CA ARG A 53 -7.06 -3.74 -11.54
C ARG A 53 -5.65 -3.19 -11.73
N ASN A 54 -5.15 -2.42 -10.76
CA ASN A 54 -3.80 -1.88 -10.80
C ASN A 54 -2.74 -3.00 -10.88
N LYS A 55 -2.89 -4.05 -10.08
CA LYS A 55 -2.04 -5.24 -10.14
C LYS A 55 -2.10 -5.89 -11.52
N PHE A 56 -3.29 -6.17 -12.04
CA PHE A 56 -3.48 -6.79 -13.36
C PHE A 56 -2.81 -5.99 -14.48
N TYR A 57 -3.05 -4.69 -14.58
CA TYR A 57 -2.47 -3.88 -15.65
C TYR A 57 -0.95 -3.73 -15.50
N HIS A 58 -0.45 -3.61 -14.26
CA HIS A 58 0.98 -3.58 -14.01
C HIS A 58 1.65 -4.89 -14.42
N ASP A 59 1.10 -6.02 -13.96
CA ASP A 59 1.63 -7.35 -14.22
C ASP A 59 1.65 -7.65 -15.73
N ASN A 60 0.57 -7.31 -16.45
CA ASN A 60 0.54 -7.46 -17.91
C ASN A 60 1.55 -6.56 -18.63
N ARG A 61 1.66 -5.28 -18.24
CA ARG A 61 2.56 -4.33 -18.92
C ARG A 61 4.03 -4.70 -18.78
N VAL A 62 4.43 -5.13 -17.59
CA VAL A 62 5.84 -5.45 -17.28
C VAL A 62 6.14 -6.94 -17.58
N GLY A 63 5.11 -7.74 -17.90
CA GLY A 63 5.25 -9.19 -18.03
C GLY A 63 5.70 -9.81 -16.71
N ALA A 64 5.15 -9.33 -15.58
CA ALA A 64 5.51 -9.78 -14.26
C ALA A 64 5.23 -11.29 -14.12
N ARG A 65 6.17 -12.00 -13.49
CA ARG A 65 6.08 -13.43 -13.21
C ARG A 65 6.47 -13.67 -11.76
N ASP A 66 5.84 -14.66 -11.15
CA ASP A 66 6.23 -15.08 -9.81
C ASP A 66 7.58 -15.78 -9.89
N LEU A 67 8.55 -15.25 -9.14
CA LEU A 67 9.88 -15.82 -9.02
C LEU A 67 9.89 -16.89 -7.93
N PRO A 68 10.67 -17.96 -8.09
CA PRO A 68 10.84 -18.94 -7.03
C PRO A 68 11.44 -18.28 -5.78
N PRO A 69 11.04 -18.71 -4.58
CA PRO A 69 11.65 -18.21 -3.35
C PRO A 69 13.11 -18.62 -3.29
N LEU A 70 13.93 -17.71 -2.76
CA LEU A 70 15.35 -17.96 -2.53
C LEU A 70 15.55 -18.96 -1.38
N LYS A 71 16.62 -19.73 -1.44
CA LYS A 71 16.95 -20.79 -0.48
C LYS A 71 18.07 -20.38 0.45
N GLU A 72 18.16 -21.05 1.59
CA GLU A 72 19.29 -20.91 2.50
C GLU A 72 20.59 -21.29 1.78
N GLY A 73 21.60 -20.43 1.90
CA GLY A 73 22.89 -20.55 1.21
C GLY A 73 22.99 -19.78 -0.11
N ASP A 74 21.87 -19.34 -0.71
CA ASP A 74 21.90 -18.57 -1.96
C ASP A 74 22.66 -17.24 -1.78
N GLU A 75 23.47 -16.91 -2.77
CA GLU A 75 24.21 -15.66 -2.81
C GLU A 75 23.36 -14.55 -3.43
N VAL A 76 23.28 -13.42 -2.72
CA VAL A 76 22.44 -12.29 -3.09
C VAL A 76 23.22 -10.99 -3.07
N TRP A 77 22.93 -10.13 -4.03
CA TRP A 77 23.44 -8.76 -4.06
C TRP A 77 22.46 -7.83 -3.33
N ILE A 78 22.95 -7.16 -2.29
CA ILE A 78 22.14 -6.23 -1.49
C ILE A 78 22.36 -4.83 -2.07
N THR A 79 21.34 -4.28 -2.73
CA THR A 79 21.42 -3.00 -3.45
C THR A 79 21.78 -1.83 -2.54
N ASP A 80 21.18 -1.78 -1.36
CA ASP A 80 21.30 -0.63 -0.45
C ASP A 80 22.70 -0.56 0.18
N LEU A 81 23.28 -1.72 0.48
CA LEU A 81 24.63 -1.84 1.05
C LEU A 81 25.72 -2.00 -0.01
N ARG A 82 25.34 -2.19 -1.28
CA ARG A 82 26.24 -2.47 -2.42
C ARG A 82 27.25 -3.58 -2.13
N ARG A 83 26.77 -4.68 -1.53
CA ARG A 83 27.61 -5.80 -1.08
C ARG A 83 26.90 -7.13 -1.30
N TYR A 84 27.69 -8.19 -1.45
CA TYR A 84 27.20 -9.57 -1.45
C TYR A 84 26.95 -10.08 -0.03
N GLY A 85 25.96 -10.96 0.08
CA GLY A 85 25.70 -11.75 1.27
C GLY A 85 25.05 -13.08 0.91
N LYS A 86 24.89 -13.95 1.91
CA LYS A 86 24.22 -15.24 1.76
C LYS A 86 22.95 -15.30 2.59
N ILE A 87 21.92 -15.94 2.04
CA ILE A 87 20.68 -16.15 2.77
C ILE A 87 20.94 -17.13 3.90
N LYS A 88 20.67 -16.70 5.13
CA LYS A 88 20.79 -17.53 6.32
C LYS A 88 19.49 -18.26 6.62
N LYS A 89 18.35 -17.57 6.49
CA LYS A 89 17.00 -18.14 6.67
C LYS A 89 15.92 -17.30 6.00
N ILE A 90 14.77 -17.92 5.75
CA ILE A 90 13.53 -17.24 5.38
C ILE A 90 12.97 -16.54 6.64
N ALA A 91 12.49 -15.30 6.51
CA ALA A 91 11.88 -14.57 7.62
C ALA A 91 10.38 -14.88 7.73
N ASP A 92 9.78 -14.53 8.87
CA ASP A 92 8.35 -14.79 9.12
C ASP A 92 7.44 -13.95 8.22
N GLN A 93 7.94 -12.82 7.72
CA GLN A 93 7.22 -11.96 6.80
C GLN A 93 7.33 -12.46 5.35
N PRO A 94 6.28 -12.29 4.54
CA PRO A 94 6.29 -12.74 3.15
C PRO A 94 7.41 -12.06 2.35
N ARG A 95 8.09 -12.85 1.50
CA ARG A 95 9.18 -12.40 0.60
C ARG A 95 10.33 -11.69 1.33
N SER A 96 10.52 -11.98 2.62
CA SER A 96 11.57 -11.40 3.45
C SER A 96 12.58 -12.48 3.85
N TYR A 97 13.86 -12.12 3.91
CA TYR A 97 14.97 -13.04 4.16
C TYR A 97 15.96 -12.43 5.15
N ILE A 98 16.58 -13.28 5.97
CA ILE A 98 17.69 -12.88 6.82
C ILE A 98 18.99 -13.26 6.13
N VAL A 99 19.85 -12.27 5.92
CA VAL A 99 21.06 -12.38 5.12
C VAL A 99 22.28 -12.20 6.00
N GLN A 100 23.28 -13.07 5.84
CA GLN A 100 24.60 -12.94 6.42
C GLN A 100 25.51 -12.22 5.42
N LEU A 101 26.04 -11.07 5.80
CA LEU A 101 26.98 -10.32 4.97
C LEU A 101 28.32 -11.06 4.86
N HIS A 102 28.98 -10.97 3.71
CA HIS A 102 30.36 -11.39 3.61
C HIS A 102 31.25 -10.45 4.42
N ASN A 103 32.20 -11.01 5.18
CA ASN A 103 33.27 -10.22 5.79
C ASN A 103 34.11 -9.61 4.66
N VAL A 104 34.23 -8.29 4.69
CA VAL A 104 35.18 -7.53 3.87
C VAL A 104 36.45 -7.40 4.68
#